data_AF-A0AAD1HV71-F1
#
_entry.id   AF-A0AAD1HV71-F1
#
_cell.length_a   1.000
_cell.length_b   1.000
_cell.length_c   1.000
_cell.angle_alpha   90.00
_cell.angle_beta   90.00
_cell.angle_gamma   90.00
#
_symmetry.space_group_name_H-M   'P 1'
#
loop_
_entity.id
_entity.type
_entity.pdbx_description
1 polymer ?
#
loop_
_entity_poly.entity_id
_entity_poly.type
_entity_poly.pdbx_seq_one_letter_code
_entity_poly.pdbx_strand_id
1 'polypeptide(L)'
;MADYFESMIDTVEATPQALKLMDDLITGQLELSPSVPKAVYPLIRLALRPALRFNYLSIVGLLDPRLRERLGVSWSAAEERQLMRIYKVIRVAYRILPDRLTYFPLAYHARKHHQCLSKMAERQKKSYAYRVPGAQIP
;
A
#
# COMPACT_ATOMS: atom_id res chain seq x y z
N MET A 1 17.81 -17.17 0.52
CA MET A 1 17.42 -15.74 0.67
C MET A 1 17.11 -15.41 2.12
N ALA A 2 16.39 -16.26 2.85
CA ALA A 2 16.15 -16.09 4.29
C ALA A 2 17.46 -16.06 5.11
N ASP A 3 18.42 -16.94 4.80
CA ASP A 3 19.67 -17.05 5.58
C ASP A 3 20.52 -15.77 5.56
N TYR A 4 20.52 -15.04 4.44
CA TYR A 4 21.20 -13.73 4.35
C TYR A 4 20.55 -12.71 5.29
N PHE A 5 19.22 -12.64 5.28
CA PHE A 5 18.47 -11.71 6.13
C PHE A 5 18.71 -11.99 7.62
N GLU A 6 18.62 -13.26 8.04
CA GLU A 6 18.90 -13.66 9.42
C GLU A 6 20.32 -13.30 9.85
N SER A 7 21.32 -13.53 8.99
CA SER A 7 22.70 -13.15 9.29
C SER A 7 22.90 -11.64 9.41
N MET A 8 22.06 -10.84 8.73
CA MET A 8 22.16 -9.38 8.72
C MET A 8 21.50 -8.76 9.96
N ILE A 9 20.47 -9.39 10.53
CA ILE A 9 19.80 -8.87 11.74
C ILE A 9 20.81 -8.68 12.88
N ASP A 10 21.78 -9.59 13.00
CA ASP A 10 22.75 -9.56 14.08
C ASP A 10 23.83 -8.49 13.91
N THR A 11 24.14 -8.09 12.67
CA THR A 11 25.18 -7.11 12.35
C THR A 11 24.68 -5.67 12.31
N VAL A 12 23.36 -5.45 12.22
CA VAL A 12 22.79 -4.10 12.12
C VAL A 12 22.87 -3.37 13.47
N GLU A 13 23.58 -2.25 13.47
CA GLU A 13 23.68 -1.33 14.60
C GLU A 13 22.79 -0.10 14.39
N ALA A 14 22.17 0.36 15.47
CA ALA A 14 21.35 1.57 15.46
C ALA A 14 22.27 2.80 15.43
N THR A 15 22.38 3.45 14.27
CA THR A 15 23.16 4.68 14.14
C THR A 15 22.43 5.86 14.80
N PRO A 16 23.16 6.89 15.29
CA PRO A 16 22.53 8.07 15.87
C PRO A 16 21.55 8.77 14.92
N GLN A 17 21.82 8.71 13.61
CA GLN A 17 20.95 9.25 12.58
C GLN A 17 19.65 8.45 12.48
N ALA A 18 19.73 7.11 12.51
CA ALA A 18 18.54 6.27 12.50
C ALA A 18 17.67 6.51 13.73
N LEU A 19 18.30 6.66 14.92
CA LEU A 19 17.59 6.98 16.16
C LEU A 19 16.89 8.34 16.08
N LYS A 20 17.56 9.36 15.53
CA LYS A 20 16.95 10.68 15.31
C LYS A 20 15.74 10.59 14.37
N LEU A 21 15.87 9.89 13.24
CA LEU A 21 14.75 9.71 12.30
C LEU A 21 13.58 8.96 12.93
N MET A 22 13.86 7.99 13.80
CA MET A 22 12.84 7.30 14.58
C MET A 22 12.14 8.23 15.58
N ASP A 23 12.89 9.10 16.28
CA ASP A 23 12.31 10.08 17.19
C ASP A 23 11.47 11.12 16.44
N ASP A 24 11.93 11.60 15.28
CA ASP A 24 11.18 12.49 14.41
C ASP A 24 9.86 11.86 13.96
N LEU A 25 9.89 10.56 13.63
CA LEU A 25 8.72 9.78 13.24
C LEU A 25 7.71 9.59 14.40
N ILE A 26 8.20 9.32 15.62
CA ILE A 26 7.39 9.16 16.83
C ILE A 26 6.76 10.49 17.24
N THR A 27 7.57 11.55 17.29
CA THR A 27 7.18 12.90 17.72
C THR A 27 6.37 13.63 16.62
N GLY A 28 6.38 13.09 15.40
CA GLY A 28 5.76 13.69 14.23
C GLY A 28 6.38 15.04 13.91
N GLN A 29 7.71 15.15 14.08
CA GLN A 29 8.46 16.30 13.59
C GLN A 29 8.63 16.14 12.08
N LEU A 30 7.97 17.03 11.34
CA LEU A 30 8.21 17.19 9.92
C LEU A 30 9.17 18.35 9.77
N GLU A 31 10.38 18.08 9.27
CA GLU A 31 11.23 19.13 8.71
C GLU A 31 10.54 19.64 7.43
N LEU A 32 9.61 20.59 7.61
CA LEU A 32 8.90 21.22 6.50
C LEU A 32 9.88 22.10 5.72
N SER A 33 9.77 22.04 4.39
CA SER A 33 10.59 22.83 3.46
C SER A 33 10.63 24.31 3.88
N PRO A 34 11.77 25.00 3.75
CA PRO A 34 11.93 26.42 4.13
C PRO A 34 10.94 27.36 3.45
N SER A 35 10.35 26.93 2.34
CA SER A 35 9.36 27.68 1.56
C SER A 35 7.97 27.74 2.21
N VAL A 36 7.72 26.99 3.27
CA VAL A 36 6.43 27.03 3.99
C VAL A 36 6.45 28.19 5.00
N PRO A 37 5.42 29.06 5.04
CA PRO A 37 5.35 30.11 6.06
C PRO A 37 5.14 29.51 7.46
N LYS A 38 5.94 29.92 8.45
CA LYS A 38 5.90 29.43 9.84
C LYS A 38 4.49 29.48 10.50
N ALA A 39 3.65 30.41 10.07
CA ALA A 39 2.28 30.56 10.58
C ALA A 39 1.36 29.36 10.25
N VAL A 40 1.61 28.64 9.15
CA VAL A 40 0.76 27.52 8.72
C VAL A 40 1.22 26.18 9.30
N TYR A 41 2.41 26.13 9.89
CA TYR A 41 3.01 24.92 10.47
C TYR A 41 2.11 24.19 11.46
N PRO A 42 1.49 24.84 12.46
CA PRO A 42 0.65 24.13 13.42
C PRO A 42 -0.58 23.51 12.75
N LEU A 43 -1.14 24.17 11.74
CA LEU A 43 -2.31 23.70 11.00
C LEU A 43 -1.96 22.52 10.10
N ILE A 44 -0.86 22.62 9.37
CA ILE A 44 -0.30 21.52 8.56
C ILE A 44 0.02 20.32 9.45
N ARG A 45 0.70 20.55 10.58
CA ARG A 45 1.03 19.49 11.53
C ARG A 45 -0.23 18.80 12.04
N LEU A 46 -1.25 19.55 12.42
CA LEU A 46 -2.53 18.99 12.87
C LEU A 46 -3.21 18.15 11.78
N ALA A 47 -3.22 18.63 10.53
CA ALA A 47 -3.79 17.91 9.39
C ALA A 47 -3.02 16.62 9.06
N LEU A 48 -1.69 16.63 9.19
CA LEU A 48 -0.82 15.50 8.89
C LEU A 48 -0.65 14.51 10.04
N ARG A 49 -1.01 14.86 11.30
CA ARG A 49 -0.95 13.95 12.46
C ARG A 49 -1.47 12.52 12.19
N PRO A 50 -2.66 12.29 11.60
CA PRO A 50 -3.12 10.93 11.34
C PRO A 50 -2.25 10.20 10.31
N ALA A 51 -1.75 10.91 9.29
CA ALA A 51 -0.87 10.35 8.28
C ALA A 51 0.51 10.00 8.87
N LEU A 52 1.06 10.86 9.73
CA LEU A 52 2.32 10.62 10.45
C LEU A 52 2.19 9.44 11.40
N ARG A 53 1.09 9.36 12.16
CA ARG A 53 0.82 8.22 13.03
C ARG A 53 0.69 6.92 12.22
N PHE A 54 0.03 6.95 11.07
CA PHE A 54 -0.05 5.80 10.18
C PHE A 54 1.32 5.42 9.60
N ASN A 55 2.14 6.39 9.24
CA ASN A 55 3.50 6.17 8.74
C ASN A 55 4.38 5.49 9.80
N TYR A 56 4.36 6.00 11.04
CA TYR A 56 5.00 5.36 12.20
C TYR A 56 4.53 3.91 12.38
N LEU A 57 3.21 3.68 12.46
CA LEU A 57 2.65 2.35 12.66
C LEU A 57 3.02 1.39 11.53
N SER A 58 3.14 1.88 10.30
CA SER A 58 3.50 1.06 9.14
C SER A 58 4.98 0.71 9.13
N ILE A 59 5.87 1.69 9.34
CA ILE A 59 7.33 1.46 9.32
C ILE A 59 7.74 0.57 10.49
N VAL A 60 7.34 0.94 11.71
CA VAL A 60 7.70 0.18 12.91
C VAL A 60 6.96 -1.14 12.94
N GLY A 61 5.67 -1.16 12.60
CA GLY A 61 4.85 -2.37 12.65
C GLY A 61 5.21 -3.44 11.62
N LEU A 62 5.93 -3.08 10.54
CA LEU A 62 6.47 -4.02 9.56
C LEU A 62 7.89 -4.47 9.87
N LEU A 63 8.57 -3.80 10.80
CA LEU A 63 9.94 -4.14 11.18
C LEU A 63 9.96 -5.43 12.01
N ASP A 64 11.01 -6.25 11.90
CA ASP A 64 11.16 -7.42 12.78
C ASP A 64 11.25 -6.98 14.25
N PRO A 65 10.61 -7.70 15.21
CA PRO A 65 10.70 -7.38 16.64
C PRO A 65 12.14 -7.20 17.15
N ARG A 66 13.09 -8.02 16.70
CA ARG A 66 14.51 -7.94 17.10
C ARG A 66 15.14 -6.61 16.69
N LEU A 67 14.78 -6.09 15.51
CA LEU A 67 15.26 -4.80 15.03
C LEU A 67 14.62 -3.63 15.79
N ARG A 68 13.36 -3.76 16.22
CA ARG A 68 12.69 -2.74 17.04
C ARG A 68 13.36 -2.59 18.41
N GLU A 69 13.74 -3.70 19.02
CA GLU A 69 14.46 -3.72 20.30
C GLU A 69 15.80 -2.97 20.18
N ARG A 70 16.56 -3.21 19.10
CA ARG A 70 17.83 -2.51 18.84
C ARG A 70 17.65 -1.01 18.60
N LEU A 71 16.52 -0.59 18.03
CA LEU A 71 16.17 0.82 17.86
C LEU A 71 15.59 1.46 19.13
N GLY A 72 15.41 0.70 20.22
CA GLY A 72 14.86 1.20 21.48
C GLY A 72 13.37 1.55 21.42
N VAL A 73 12.63 1.00 20.44
CA VAL A 73 11.23 1.35 20.21
C VAL A 73 10.32 0.34 20.90
N SER A 74 9.57 0.79 21.91
CA SER A 74 8.56 -0.03 22.56
C SER A 74 7.31 -0.14 21.67
N TRP A 75 7.01 -1.35 21.21
CA TRP A 75 5.81 -1.62 20.43
C TRP A 75 4.71 -2.18 21.33
N SER A 76 3.60 -1.45 21.45
CA SER A 76 2.50 -1.84 22.32
C SER A 76 1.45 -2.71 21.62
N ALA A 77 0.74 -3.55 22.38
CA ALA A 77 -0.39 -4.32 21.87
C ALA A 77 -1.54 -3.43 21.35
N ALA A 78 -1.63 -2.18 21.81
CA ALA A 78 -2.62 -1.21 21.30
C ALA A 78 -2.28 -0.75 19.88
N GLU A 79 -0.99 -0.49 19.61
CA GLU A 79 -0.49 -0.10 18.29
C GLU A 79 -0.64 -1.22 17.27
N GLU A 80 -0.38 -2.47 17.68
CA GLU A 80 -0.63 -3.64 16.84
C GLU A 80 -2.11 -3.76 16.45
N ARG A 81 -3.02 -3.63 17.42
CA ARG A 81 -4.46 -3.63 17.13
C ARG A 81 -4.86 -2.49 16.22
N GLN A 82 -4.28 -1.30 16.40
CA GLN A 82 -4.54 -0.15 15.55
C GLN A 82 -4.08 -0.40 14.11
N LEU A 83 -2.87 -0.92 13.91
CA LEU A 83 -2.32 -1.27 12.60
C LEU A 83 -3.20 -2.32 11.90
N MET A 84 -3.59 -3.38 12.60
CA MET A 84 -4.44 -4.43 12.05
C MET A 84 -5.81 -3.92 11.64
N ARG A 85 -6.40 -2.99 12.43
CA ARG A 85 -7.65 -2.31 12.05
C ARG A 85 -7.48 -1.48 10.77
N ILE A 86 -6.38 -0.72 10.66
CA ILE A 86 -6.11 0.10 9.47
C ILE A 86 -5.97 -0.78 8.24
N TYR A 87 -5.18 -1.86 8.30
CA TYR A 87 -5.08 -2.80 7.17
C TYR A 87 -6.38 -3.50 6.84
N LYS A 88 -7.22 -3.81 7.84
CA LYS A 88 -8.56 -4.35 7.60
C LYS A 88 -9.42 -3.33 6.83
N VAL A 89 -9.40 -2.06 7.23
CA VAL A 89 -10.10 -0.98 6.52
C VAL A 89 -9.58 -0.83 5.10
N ILE A 90 -8.25 -0.79 4.91
CA ILE A 90 -7.62 -0.71 3.59
C ILE A 90 -8.05 -1.90 2.71
N ARG A 91 -8.04 -3.12 3.24
CA ARG A 91 -8.46 -4.33 2.51
C ARG A 91 -9.93 -4.26 2.08
N VAL A 92 -10.81 -3.76 2.96
CA VAL A 92 -12.22 -3.55 2.63
C VAL A 92 -12.38 -2.44 1.59
N ALA A 93 -11.65 -1.34 1.74
CA ALA A 93 -11.65 -0.23 0.79
C ALA A 93 -11.26 -0.70 -0.61
N TYR A 94 -10.16 -1.47 -0.75
CA TYR A 94 -9.75 -2.05 -2.03
C TYR A 94 -10.80 -2.99 -2.64
N ARG A 95 -11.60 -3.68 -1.83
CA ARG A 95 -12.64 -4.59 -2.34
C ARG A 95 -13.88 -3.87 -2.88
N ILE A 96 -14.16 -2.67 -2.37
CA ILE A 96 -15.34 -1.85 -2.74
C ILE A 96 -14.93 -0.77 -3.76
N LEU A 97 -13.63 -0.52 -3.93
CA LEU A 97 -13.12 0.53 -4.80
C LEU A 97 -13.55 0.29 -6.26
N PRO A 98 -14.18 1.29 -6.91
CA PRO A 98 -14.57 1.17 -8.31
C PRO A 98 -13.36 0.88 -9.20
N ASP A 99 -13.56 0.06 -10.23
CA ASP A 99 -12.50 -0.33 -11.20
C ASP A 99 -11.68 0.85 -11.76
N ARG A 100 -12.28 2.04 -11.82
CA ARG A 100 -11.65 3.29 -12.30
C ARG A 100 -10.59 3.88 -11.36
N LEU A 101 -10.64 3.56 -10.06
CA LEU A 101 -9.62 3.94 -9.07
C LEU A 101 -8.66 2.78 -8.78
N THR A 102 -9.13 1.54 -8.91
CA THR A 102 -8.34 0.33 -8.64
C THR A 102 -7.31 0.05 -9.73
N TYR A 103 -7.65 0.31 -10.99
CA TYR A 103 -6.75 0.05 -12.11
C TYR A 103 -6.10 1.33 -12.60
N PHE A 104 -4.80 1.26 -12.88
CA PHE A 104 -4.16 2.25 -13.73
C PHE A 104 -4.99 2.42 -15.01
N PRO A 105 -5.14 3.65 -15.55
CA PRO A 105 -6.01 3.91 -16.69
C PRO A 105 -5.74 2.96 -17.87
N LEU A 106 -4.48 2.60 -18.10
CA LEU A 106 -4.12 1.60 -19.12
C LEU A 106 -4.70 0.20 -18.84
N ALA A 107 -4.59 -0.29 -17.61
CA ALA A 107 -5.13 -1.58 -17.20
C ALA A 107 -6.67 -1.59 -17.20
N TYR A 108 -7.30 -0.46 -16.88
CA TYR A 108 -8.76 -0.28 -16.95
C TYR A 108 -9.25 -0.47 -18.40
N HIS A 109 -8.63 0.22 -19.35
CA HIS A 109 -8.98 0.10 -20.77
C HIS A 109 -8.71 -1.31 -21.30
N ALA A 110 -7.55 -1.91 -20.98
CA ALA A 110 -7.24 -3.28 -21.38
C ALA A 110 -8.30 -4.29 -20.88
N ARG A 111 -8.75 -4.16 -19.63
CA ARG A 111 -9.81 -5.00 -19.07
C ARG A 111 -11.14 -4.81 -19.79
N LYS A 112 -11.52 -3.58 -20.11
CA LYS A 112 -12.76 -3.28 -20.86
C LYS A 112 -12.71 -3.85 -22.28
N HIS A 113 -11.56 -3.77 -22.97
CA HIS A 113 -11.37 -4.40 -24.27
C HIS A 113 -11.48 -5.92 -24.18
N HIS A 114 -10.87 -6.55 -23.17
CA HIS A 114 -10.97 -7.98 -22.94
C HIS A 114 -12.43 -8.42 -22.63
N GLN A 115 -13.19 -7.64 -21.88
CA GLN A 115 -14.62 -7.88 -21.63
C GLN A 115 -15.46 -7.80 -22.92
N CYS A 116 -15.13 -6.90 -23.84
CA CYS A 116 -15.80 -6.85 -25.14
C CYS A 116 -15.47 -8.09 -26.00
N LEU A 117 -14.19 -8.45 -26.08
CA LEU A 117 -13.75 -9.61 -26.86
C LEU A 117 -14.33 -10.93 -26.33
N SER A 118 -14.39 -11.12 -25.01
CA SER A 118 -15.03 -12.29 -24.40
C SER A 118 -16.51 -12.39 -24.71
N LYS A 119 -17.27 -11.29 -24.63
CA LYS A 119 -18.69 -11.25 -25.06
C LYS A 119 -18.87 -11.55 -26.55
N MET A 120 -17.96 -11.07 -27.40
CA MET A 120 -17.97 -11.39 -28.83
C MET A 120 -17.71 -12.88 -29.06
N ALA A 121 -16.74 -13.48 -28.37
CA ALA A 121 -16.44 -14.90 -28.45
C ALA A 121 -17.62 -15.77 -27.97
N GLU A 122 -18.33 -15.37 -26.91
CA GLU A 122 -19.55 -16.06 -26.45
C GLU A 122 -20.68 -16.01 -27.51
N ARG A 123 -20.86 -14.87 -28.18
CA ARG A 123 -21.82 -14.74 -29.28
C ARG A 123 -21.44 -15.63 -30.46
N GLN A 124 -20.16 -15.70 -30.82
CA GLN A 124 -19.69 -16.59 -31.88
C GLN A 124 -19.97 -18.06 -31.58
N LYS A 125 -19.83 -18.52 -30.32
CA LYS A 125 -20.22 -19.89 -29.93
C LYS A 125 -21.71 -20.18 -30.17
N LYS A 126 -22.58 -19.19 -29.89
CA LYS A 126 -24.03 -19.31 -30.17
C LYS A 126 -24.31 -19.31 -31.68
N SER A 127 -23.60 -18.49 -32.46
CA SER A 127 -23.70 -18.52 -33.93
C SER A 127 -23.14 -19.81 -34.53
N TYR A 128 -22.11 -20.41 -33.94
CA TYR A 128 -21.58 -21.71 -34.36
C TYR A 128 -22.61 -22.84 -34.21
N ALA A 129 -23.49 -22.75 -33.20
CA ALA A 129 -24.62 -23.66 -33.05
C ALA A 129 -25.66 -23.52 -34.19
N TYR A 130 -25.71 -22.36 -34.86
CA TYR A 130 -26.40 -22.18 -36.14
C TYR A 130 -25.45 -22.50 -37.30
N ARG A 131 -25.16 -23.79 -37.51
CA ARG A 131 -24.57 -24.25 -38.77
C ARG A 131 -25.60 -24.02 -39.88
N VAL A 132 -25.52 -22.87 -40.54
CA VAL A 132 -26.30 -22.62 -41.76
C VAL A 132 -25.73 -23.54 -42.84
N PRO A 133 -26.54 -24.43 -43.45
CA PRO A 133 -26.05 -25.29 -44.53
C PRO A 133 -25.50 -24.42 -45.66
N GLY A 134 -24.20 -24.52 -45.95
CA GLY A 134 -23.53 -23.79 -47.04
C GLY A 134 -22.54 -22.67 -46.65
N ALA A 135 -22.32 -22.38 -45.36
CA ALA A 135 -21.29 -21.42 -44.95
C ALA A 135 -19.87 -22.00 -45.13
N GLN A 136 -19.12 -21.50 -46.13
CA GLN A 136 -17.70 -21.81 -46.32
C GLN A 136 -16.85 -21.09 -45.26
N ILE A 137 -15.95 -21.84 -44.63
CA ILE A 137 -15.02 -21.35 -43.61
C ILE A 137 -13.75 -20.88 -44.34
N PRO A 138 -13.23 -19.66 -44.07
CA PRO A 138 -11.93 -19.22 -44.60
C PRO A 138 -10.75 -19.93 -43.92
#